data_AF-A0A2T9KCD5-F1
#
_entry.id   AF-A0A2T9KCD5-F1
#
_cell.length_a   1.000
_cell.length_b   1.000
_cell.length_c   1.000
_cell.angle_alpha   90.00
_cell.angle_beta   90.00
_cell.angle_gamma   90.00
#
_symmetry.space_group_name_H-M   'P 1'
#
loop_
_entity.id
_entity.type
_entity.pdbx_description
1 polymer ?
#
loop_
_entity_poly.entity_id
_entity_poly.type
_entity_poly.pdbx_seq_one_letter_code
_entity_poly.pdbx_strand_id
1 'polypeptide(L)'
;MSDAFSFLPTSFNPVEEEVFGKAYCKTCDLKHFDDARAWAHQHVRETGHAVELHFGYDVRDEHWLSRLPYERLAELEALRADPKAASALAAKLLKDSDKA
;
A
#
# COMPACT_ATOMS: atom_id res chain seq x y z
N MET A 1 30.88 -8.79 -12.98
CA MET A 1 30.02 -9.11 -11.84
C MET A 1 28.99 -7.99 -11.76
N SER A 2 27.72 -8.29 -12.02
CA SER A 2 26.68 -7.26 -12.10
C SER A 2 26.08 -7.09 -10.71
N ASP A 3 26.26 -5.91 -10.12
CA ASP A 3 25.75 -5.58 -8.79
C ASP A 3 24.21 -5.62 -8.78
N ALA A 4 23.64 -6.24 -7.75
CA ALA A 4 22.19 -6.41 -7.58
C ALA A 4 21.40 -5.08 -7.51
N PHE A 5 22.10 -3.95 -7.35
CA PHE A 5 21.54 -2.60 -7.38
C PHE A 5 21.17 -2.10 -8.78
N SER A 6 21.68 -2.73 -9.84
CA SER A 6 21.43 -2.32 -11.24
C SER A 6 20.01 -2.61 -11.76
N PHE A 7 19.22 -3.39 -11.01
CA PHE A 7 17.84 -3.75 -11.37
C PHE A 7 16.77 -2.97 -10.56
N LEU A 8 17.19 -2.10 -9.65
CA LEU A 8 16.27 -1.27 -8.89
C LEU A 8 16.02 0.04 -9.65
N PRO A 9 14.76 0.45 -9.88
CA PRO A 9 14.44 1.77 -10.40
C PRO A 9 15.09 2.84 -9.52
N THR A 10 15.88 3.73 -10.12
CA THR A 10 16.73 4.73 -9.45
C THR A 10 15.95 5.80 -8.66
N SER A 11 14.62 5.73 -8.64
CA SER A 11 13.73 6.68 -7.97
C SER A 11 12.96 6.08 -6.78
N PHE A 12 13.20 4.83 -6.40
CA PHE A 12 12.53 4.25 -5.23
C PHE A 12 13.31 4.57 -3.94
N ASN A 13 13.02 5.73 -3.35
CA ASN A 13 13.38 6.00 -1.96
C ASN A 13 12.41 5.21 -1.06
N PRO A 14 12.87 4.23 -0.26
CA PRO A 14 12.02 3.59 0.74
C PRO A 14 11.62 4.64 1.77
N VAL A 15 10.32 4.96 1.82
CA VAL A 15 9.75 5.76 2.91
C VAL A 15 9.81 4.89 4.16
N GLU A 16 10.40 5.43 5.23
CA GLU A 16 10.68 4.79 6.53
C GLU A 16 9.42 4.33 7.32
N GLU A 17 8.28 4.13 6.65
CA GLU A 17 7.00 3.74 7.24
C GLU A 17 6.35 2.54 6.49
N GLU A 18 7.14 1.50 6.18
CA GLU A 18 6.53 0.18 5.92
C GLU A 18 6.06 -0.41 7.26
N VAL A 19 4.87 0.00 7.73
CA VAL A 19 4.36 -0.31 9.09
C VAL A 19 3.98 -1.78 9.26
N PHE A 20 3.71 -2.52 8.18
CA PHE A 20 3.52 -3.98 8.26
C PHE A 20 3.63 -4.62 6.87
N GLY A 21 4.61 -5.51 6.68
CA GLY A 21 4.73 -6.34 5.49
C GLY A 21 4.45 -7.80 5.85
N LYS A 22 3.58 -8.50 5.12
CA LYS A 22 3.41 -9.96 5.24
C LYS A 22 3.93 -10.61 3.98
N ALA A 23 4.90 -11.51 4.11
CA ALA A 23 5.34 -12.39 3.05
C ALA A 23 4.71 -13.78 3.22
N TYR A 24 4.23 -14.36 2.13
CA TYR A 24 3.68 -15.71 2.10
C TYR A 24 4.23 -16.50 0.92
N CYS A 25 4.85 -17.64 1.21
CA CYS A 25 5.23 -18.60 0.19
C CYS A 25 4.21 -19.73 0.15
N LYS A 26 3.45 -19.85 -0.94
CA LYS A 26 2.42 -20.89 -1.12
C LYS A 26 3.02 -22.30 -1.24
N THR A 27 4.23 -22.42 -1.78
CA THR A 27 4.90 -23.71 -1.99
C THR A 27 5.44 -24.30 -0.68
N CYS A 28 5.95 -23.45 0.22
CA CYS A 28 6.46 -23.88 1.52
C CYS A 28 5.42 -23.78 2.64
N ASP A 29 4.27 -23.18 2.37
CA ASP A 29 3.26 -22.75 3.36
C ASP A 29 3.86 -21.92 4.52
N LEU A 30 4.90 -21.12 4.22
CA LEU A 30 5.59 -20.28 5.19
C LEU A 30 5.07 -18.85 5.14
N LYS A 31 4.79 -18.28 6.32
CA LYS A 31 4.34 -16.89 6.51
C LYS A 31 5.37 -16.15 7.35
N HIS A 32 5.79 -14.98 6.90
CA HIS A 32 6.72 -14.11 7.60
C HIS A 32 6.14 -12.71 7.72
N PHE A 33 6.27 -12.08 8.89
CA PHE A 33 5.63 -10.79 9.22
C PHE A 33 6.63 -9.69 9.56
N ASP A 34 7.77 -10.03 10.13
CA ASP A 34 8.85 -9.08 10.38
C ASP A 34 9.78 -9.01 9.16
N ASP A 35 10.20 -7.82 8.72
CA ASP A 35 11.11 -7.66 7.57
C ASP A 35 10.73 -8.50 6.33
N ALA A 36 9.42 -8.61 6.05
CA ALA A 36 8.86 -9.51 5.04
C ALA A 36 9.51 -9.38 3.66
N ARG A 37 9.97 -8.17 3.30
CA ARG A 37 10.67 -7.91 2.04
C ARG A 37 12.06 -8.56 2.01
N ALA A 38 12.85 -8.42 3.08
CA ALA A 38 14.16 -9.03 3.17
C ALA A 38 14.04 -10.57 3.15
N TRP A 39 13.08 -11.10 3.92
CA TRP A 39 12.79 -12.53 3.92
C TRP A 39 12.37 -13.04 2.54
N ALA A 40 11.44 -12.35 1.86
CA ALA A 40 10.98 -12.76 0.53
C ALA A 40 12.13 -12.79 -0.49
N HIS A 41 13.00 -11.77 -0.48
CA HIS A 41 14.17 -11.74 -1.35
C HIS A 41 15.14 -12.89 -1.10
N GLN A 42 15.44 -13.18 0.17
CA GLN A 42 16.29 -14.31 0.53
C GLN A 42 15.64 -15.65 0.14
N HIS A 43 14.37 -15.83 0.48
CA HIS A 43 13.63 -17.07 0.23
C HIS A 43 13.52 -17.39 -1.26
N VAL A 44 13.24 -16.39 -2.11
CA VAL A 44 13.21 -16.56 -3.58
C VAL A 44 14.59 -16.93 -4.11
N ARG A 45 15.68 -16.36 -3.58
CA ARG A 45 17.05 -16.70 -4.00
C ARG A 45 17.44 -18.13 -3.62
N GLU A 46 17.02 -18.60 -2.45
CA GLU A 46 17.37 -19.92 -1.95
C GLU A 46 16.52 -21.04 -2.55
N THR A 47 15.22 -20.77 -2.76
CA THR A 47 14.25 -21.82 -3.14
C THR A 47 13.69 -21.66 -4.55
N GLY A 48 13.77 -20.47 -5.15
CA GLY A 48 13.11 -20.15 -6.41
C GLY A 48 11.58 -20.08 -6.32
N HIS A 49 10.99 -20.16 -5.12
CA HIS A 49 9.54 -20.15 -4.96
C HIS A 49 8.96 -18.73 -5.05
N ALA A 50 7.76 -18.63 -5.63
CA ALA A 50 7.01 -17.39 -5.67
C ALA A 50 6.51 -17.02 -4.27
N VAL A 51 6.70 -15.75 -3.89
CA VAL A 51 6.29 -15.19 -2.61
C VAL A 51 5.29 -14.05 -2.84
N GLU A 52 4.14 -14.13 -2.18
CA GLU A 52 3.13 -13.08 -2.13
C GLU A 52 3.50 -12.08 -1.03
N LEU A 53 3.54 -10.79 -1.36
CA LEU A 53 3.84 -9.70 -0.44
C LEU A 53 2.59 -8.83 -0.25
N HIS A 54 2.18 -8.66 1.00
CA HIS A 54 1.11 -7.74 1.39
C HIS A 54 1.72 -6.59 2.20
N PHE A 55 1.55 -5.37 1.72
CA PHE A 55 1.97 -4.16 2.41
C PHE A 55 0.74 -3.44 2.96
N GLY A 56 0.70 -3.25 4.27
CA GLY A 56 -0.24 -2.35 4.92
C GLY A 56 0.35 -0.94 4.95
N TYR A 57 -0.30 0.01 4.31
CA TYR A 57 0.03 1.43 4.46
C TYR A 57 -0.81 2.00 5.59
N ASP A 58 -0.18 2.67 6.56
CA ASP A 58 -0.91 3.47 7.52
C ASP A 58 -1.46 4.71 6.80
N VAL A 59 -2.79 4.87 6.79
CA VAL A 59 -3.50 5.96 6.10
C VAL A 59 -3.61 7.20 7.02
N ARG A 60 -3.00 7.16 8.21
CA ARG A 60 -3.07 8.24 9.20
C ARG A 60 -2.39 9.52 8.75
N ASP A 61 -1.33 9.43 7.96
CA ASP A 61 -0.68 10.60 7.41
C ASP A 61 -1.38 11.04 6.13
N GLU A 62 -1.59 12.35 5.98
CA GLU A 62 -2.16 13.04 4.81
C GLU A 62 -1.40 12.71 3.49
N HIS A 63 -0.37 11.87 3.54
CA HIS A 63 0.37 11.35 2.41
C HIS A 63 -0.53 10.66 1.37
N TRP A 64 -1.66 10.06 1.76
CA TRP A 64 -2.60 9.47 0.80
C TRP A 64 -3.25 10.52 -0.11
N LEU A 65 -3.51 11.73 0.41
CA LEU A 65 -4.05 12.84 -0.39
C LEU A 65 -3.08 13.20 -1.52
N SER A 66 -1.77 13.23 -1.23
CA SER A 66 -0.75 13.59 -2.22
C SER A 66 -0.63 12.61 -3.40
N ARG A 67 -1.17 11.38 -3.26
CA ARG A 67 -1.17 10.34 -4.30
C ARG A 67 -2.44 10.31 -5.13
N LEU A 68 -3.46 11.11 -4.79
CA LEU A 68 -4.69 11.15 -5.57
C LEU A 68 -4.48 11.88 -6.91
N PRO A 69 -5.17 11.44 -7.99
CA PRO A 69 -5.25 12.21 -9.23
C PRO A 69 -5.83 13.60 -8.98
N TYR A 70 -5.41 14.59 -9.78
CA TYR A 70 -5.85 15.99 -9.67
C TYR A 70 -7.38 16.14 -9.63
N GLU A 71 -8.11 15.37 -10.44
CA GLU A 71 -9.58 15.40 -10.46
C GLU A 71 -10.19 15.05 -9.08
N ARG A 72 -9.61 14.06 -8.40
CA ARG A 72 -10.06 13.64 -7.07
C ARG A 72 -9.70 14.66 -5.99
N LEU A 73 -8.57 15.34 -6.14
CA LEU A 73 -8.20 16.45 -5.27
C LEU A 73 -9.17 17.63 -5.41
N ALA A 74 -9.52 18.00 -6.64
CA ALA A 74 -10.48 19.06 -6.92
C ALA A 74 -11.89 18.73 -6.39
N GLU A 75 -12.33 17.47 -6.51
CA GLU A 75 -13.58 17.00 -5.90
C GLU A 75 -13.56 17.14 -4.37
N LEU A 76 -12.46 16.77 -3.71
CA LEU A 76 -12.30 16.92 -2.27
C LEU A 76 -12.28 18.39 -1.84
N GLU A 77 -11.64 19.27 -2.61
CA GLU A 77 -11.67 20.71 -2.36
C GLU A 77 -13.08 21.29 -2.50
N ALA A 78 -13.84 20.87 -3.51
CA ALA A 78 -15.24 21.27 -3.70
C ALA A 78 -16.12 20.81 -2.53
N LEU A 79 -15.93 19.58 -2.05
CA LEU A 79 -16.64 19.06 -0.88
C LEU A 79 -16.22 19.77 0.41
N ARG A 80 -14.95 20.20 0.53
CA ARG A 80 -14.50 21.01 1.66
C ARG A 80 -15.16 22.40 1.67
N ALA A 81 -15.45 22.95 0.50
CA ALA A 81 -16.17 24.21 0.35
C ALA A 81 -17.68 24.10 0.63
N ASP A 82 -18.29 22.91 0.46
CA ASP A 82 -19.69 22.65 0.78
C ASP A 82 -19.87 21.50 1.80
N PRO A 83 -19.99 21.86 3.10
CA PRO A 83 -20.21 20.89 4.19
C PRO A 83 -21.50 20.06 4.05
N LYS A 84 -22.53 20.57 3.35
CA LYS A 84 -23.78 19.82 3.14
C LYS A 84 -23.59 18.73 2.08
N ALA A 85 -22.88 19.05 1.00
CA ALA A 85 -22.51 18.05 0.01
C ALA A 85 -21.57 16.97 0.60
N ALA A 86 -20.59 17.37 1.43
CA ALA A 86 -19.70 16.44 2.12
C ALA A 86 -20.47 15.48 3.04
N SER A 87 -21.39 16.00 3.86
CA SER A 87 -22.20 15.17 4.77
C SER A 87 -23.15 14.23 4.02
N ALA A 88 -23.74 14.67 2.90
CA ALA A 88 -24.58 13.83 2.05
C ALA A 88 -23.79 12.69 1.41
N LEU A 89 -22.57 12.96 0.94
CA LEU A 89 -21.67 11.94 0.39
C LEU A 89 -21.26 10.92 1.45
N ALA A 90 -20.86 11.39 2.63
CA ALA A 90 -20.51 10.53 3.76
C ALA A 90 -21.68 9.62 4.16
N ALA A 91 -22.90 10.17 4.25
CA ALA A 91 -24.09 9.40 4.58
C ALA A 91 -24.42 8.32 3.52
N LYS A 92 -24.11 8.56 2.25
CA LYS A 92 -24.28 7.57 1.18
C LYS A 92 -23.27 6.44 1.32
N LEU A 93 -21.99 6.76 1.50
CA LEU A 93 -20.91 5.79 1.63
C LEU A 93 -21.11 4.88 2.86
N LEU A 94 -21.53 5.45 3.99
CA LEU A 94 -21.81 4.69 5.22
C LEU A 94 -23.05 3.78 5.10
N LYS A 95 -24.03 4.14 4.28
CA LYS A 95 -25.20 3.27 4.01
C LYS A 95 -24.86 2.11 3.08
N ASP A 96 -23.92 2.31 2.17
CA ASP A 96 -23.50 1.26 1.23
C ASP A 96 -22.51 0.28 1.90
N SER A 97 -21.77 0.68 2.95
CA SER A 97 -20.89 -0.22 3.72
C SER A 97 -21.63 -1.26 4.57
N ASP A 98 -22.90 -1.02 4.92
CA ASP A 98 -23.75 -2.00 5.64
C ASP A 98 -24.26 -3.15 4.73
N LYS A 99 -23.99 -3.10 3.42
CA LYS A 99 -24.42 -4.10 2.43
C LYS A 99 -23.29 -4.95 1.86
N ALA A 100 -22.05 -4.76 2.31
CA ALA A 100 -20.87 -5.52 1.90
C ALA A 100 -20.45 -6.50 2.99
#